data_AF-A0A401NUX5-F1
#
_entry.id   AF-A0A401NUX5-F1
#
_cell.length_a   1.000
_cell.length_b   1.000
_cell.length_c   1.000
_cell.angle_alpha   90.00
_cell.angle_beta   90.00
_cell.angle_gamma   90.00
#
_symmetry.space_group_name_H-M   'P 1'
#
loop_
_entity.id
_entity.type
_entity.pdbx_description
1 polymer ?
#
loop_
_entity_poly.entity_id
_entity_poly.type
_entity_poly.pdbx_seq_one_letter_code
_entity_poly.pdbx_strand_id
1 'polypeptide(L)'
;MAAEDRERDQARSDNAKHKRKEQLKRWLGSETDRESERPRTKQLRVKFAEGAVFLAACSSGDRDEVEKLLLRGGDINYTNVDGLTALHQSLMLDYFKCSDFPDPLRFLYSNSCHALQP
;
A
#
# COMPACT_ATOMS: atom_id res chain seq x y z
N MET A 1 -41.35 22.81 12.63
CA MET A 1 -40.79 22.35 11.34
C MET A 1 -39.26 22.24 11.36
N ALA A 2 -38.47 23.32 11.19
CA ALA A 2 -37.01 23.20 11.06
C ALA A 2 -36.27 22.63 12.30
N ALA A 3 -36.79 22.84 13.51
CA ALA A 3 -36.22 22.27 14.74
C ALA A 3 -36.51 20.76 14.86
N GLU A 4 -37.70 20.31 14.48
CA GLU A 4 -38.13 18.91 14.51
C GLU A 4 -37.44 18.08 13.41
N ASP A 5 -37.09 18.70 12.27
CA ASP A 5 -36.25 18.07 11.24
C ASP A 5 -34.82 17.85 11.78
N ARG A 6 -34.22 18.86 12.42
CA ARG A 6 -32.88 18.74 13.02
C ARG A 6 -32.81 17.69 14.13
N GLU A 7 -33.85 17.59 14.95
CA GLU A 7 -33.93 16.58 16.01
C GLU A 7 -34.06 15.15 15.44
N ARG A 8 -34.81 14.97 14.35
CA ARG A 8 -34.90 13.68 13.65
C ARG A 8 -33.58 13.28 13.01
N ASP A 9 -32.86 14.23 12.40
CA ASP A 9 -31.53 13.98 11.84
C ASP A 9 -30.52 13.62 12.93
N GLN A 10 -30.58 14.28 14.07
CA GLN A 10 -29.74 13.97 15.24
C GLN A 10 -30.05 12.58 15.79
N ALA A 11 -31.32 12.24 15.99
CA ALA A 11 -31.74 10.91 16.44
C ALA A 11 -31.32 9.80 15.47
N ARG A 12 -31.38 10.06 14.15
CA ARG A 12 -30.88 9.13 13.13
C ARG A 12 -29.37 8.93 13.22
N SER A 13 -28.61 10.01 13.40
CA SER A 13 -27.14 10.00 13.58
C SER A 13 -26.74 9.21 14.82
N ASP A 14 -27.43 9.43 15.94
CA ASP A 14 -27.14 8.75 17.20
C ASP A 14 -27.50 7.27 17.17
N ASN A 15 -28.59 6.91 16.47
CA ASN A 15 -28.94 5.52 16.20
C ASN A 15 -27.85 4.82 15.34
N ALA A 16 -27.32 5.49 14.32
CA ALA A 16 -26.24 4.96 13.50
C ALA A 16 -24.96 4.69 14.31
N LYS A 17 -24.57 5.64 15.18
CA LYS A 17 -23.43 5.48 16.10
C LYS A 17 -23.66 4.33 17.08
N HIS A 18 -24.86 4.21 17.64
CA HIS A 18 -25.22 3.13 18.56
C HIS A 18 -25.11 1.76 17.87
N LYS A 19 -25.70 1.61 16.68
CA LYS A 19 -25.59 0.37 15.89
C LYS A 19 -24.15 0.02 15.55
N ARG A 20 -23.32 1.01 15.19
CA ARG A 20 -21.88 0.78 14.93
C ARG A 20 -21.14 0.27 16.17
N LYS A 21 -21.43 0.84 17.36
CA LYS A 21 -20.85 0.37 18.62
C LYS A 21 -21.23 -1.09 18.91
N GLU A 22 -22.48 -1.46 18.71
CA GLU A 22 -22.95 -2.84 18.90
C GLU A 22 -22.33 -3.82 17.89
N GLN A 23 -22.13 -3.40 16.63
CA GLN A 23 -21.40 -4.21 15.65
C GLN A 23 -19.96 -4.48 16.07
N LEU A 24 -19.24 -3.45 16.55
CA LEU A 24 -17.86 -3.60 17.01
C LEU A 24 -17.76 -4.52 18.24
N LYS A 25 -18.72 -4.44 19.17
CA LYS A 25 -18.79 -5.38 20.31
C LYS A 25 -18.95 -6.83 19.87
N ARG A 26 -19.76 -7.09 18.84
CA ARG A 26 -19.94 -8.45 18.28
C ARG A 26 -18.72 -8.93 17.50
N TRP A 27 -17.99 -8.01 16.88
CA TRP A 27 -16.78 -8.34 16.14
C TRP A 27 -15.64 -8.71 17.09
N LEU A 28 -15.52 -8.05 18.24
CA LEU A 28 -14.53 -8.39 19.27
C LEU A 28 -14.69 -9.85 19.73
N GLY A 29 -13.62 -10.63 19.62
CA GLY A 29 -13.60 -12.05 19.96
C GLY A 29 -14.28 -12.96 18.93
N SER A 30 -14.76 -12.42 17.80
CA SER A 30 -15.22 -13.23 16.65
C SER A 30 -14.06 -13.98 16.00
N GLU A 31 -14.38 -14.95 15.13
CA GLU A 31 -13.35 -15.66 14.35
C GLU A 31 -12.49 -14.68 13.55
N THR A 32 -13.09 -13.65 12.95
CA THR A 32 -12.36 -12.65 12.16
C THR A 32 -11.43 -11.74 12.96
N ASP A 33 -11.67 -11.55 14.26
CA ASP A 33 -10.76 -10.81 15.17
C ASP A 33 -9.60 -11.69 15.64
N ARG A 34 -9.81 -13.02 15.68
CA ARG A 34 -8.80 -14.00 16.10
C ARG A 34 -7.90 -14.50 14.99
N GLU A 35 -8.23 -14.23 13.73
CA GLU A 35 -7.40 -14.61 12.59
C GLU A 35 -6.05 -13.89 12.64
N SER A 36 -4.98 -14.59 12.25
CA SER A 36 -3.62 -14.04 12.26
C SER A 36 -3.41 -13.04 11.12
N GLU A 37 -2.61 -12.00 11.38
CA GLU A 37 -2.21 -11.01 10.36
C GLU A 37 -1.56 -11.64 9.13
N ARG A 38 -0.91 -12.80 9.31
CA ARG A 38 -0.28 -13.55 8.23
C ARG A 38 -1.22 -14.66 7.75
N PRO A 39 -1.40 -14.83 6.43
CA PRO A 39 -2.19 -15.91 5.88
C PRO A 39 -1.67 -17.27 6.35
N ARG A 40 -2.58 -18.14 6.82
CA ARG A 40 -2.22 -19.50 7.28
C ARG A 40 -1.75 -20.41 6.13
N THR A 41 -2.07 -20.07 4.88
CA THR A 41 -1.71 -20.87 3.71
C THR A 41 -0.45 -20.36 3.02
N LYS A 42 0.52 -21.25 2.80
CA LYS A 42 1.77 -20.93 2.08
C LYS A 42 1.57 -20.81 0.56
N GLN A 43 0.43 -21.24 0.03
CA GLN A 43 0.11 -21.19 -1.39
C GLN A 43 -0.97 -20.16 -1.66
N LEU A 44 -0.54 -18.95 -2.05
CA LEU A 44 -1.44 -17.92 -2.54
C LEU A 44 -1.90 -18.28 -3.95
N ARG A 45 -3.22 -18.45 -4.12
CA ARG A 45 -3.85 -18.74 -5.41
C ARG A 45 -3.84 -17.53 -6.34
N VAL A 46 -3.85 -16.33 -5.75
CA VAL A 46 -3.83 -15.05 -6.47
C VAL A 46 -2.39 -14.57 -6.54
N LYS A 47 -1.93 -14.24 -7.75
CA LYS A 47 -0.61 -13.66 -8.02
C LYS A 47 -0.79 -12.40 -8.82
N PHE A 48 0.04 -11.40 -8.53
CA PHE A 48 0.11 -10.16 -9.31
C PHE A 48 1.30 -10.23 -10.28
N ALA A 49 1.26 -9.42 -11.33
CA ALA A 49 2.40 -9.27 -12.23
C ALA A 49 3.62 -8.75 -11.46
N GLU A 50 4.80 -9.33 -11.71
CA GLU A 50 6.01 -9.03 -10.94
C GLU A 50 6.37 -7.53 -10.95
N GLY A 51 6.17 -6.85 -12.08
CA GLY A 51 6.37 -5.40 -12.18
C GLY A 51 5.40 -4.56 -11.32
N ALA A 52 4.15 -5.00 -11.18
CA ALA A 52 3.18 -4.32 -10.29
C ALA A 52 3.56 -4.53 -8.81
N VAL A 53 4.03 -5.73 -8.46
CA VAL A 53 4.55 -6.02 -7.11
C VAL A 53 5.80 -5.18 -6.82
N PHE A 54 6.69 -5.05 -7.81
CA PHE A 54 7.90 -4.24 -7.70
C PHE A 54 7.60 -2.75 -7.44
N LEU A 55 6.68 -2.14 -8.20
CA LEU A 55 6.27 -0.76 -7.97
C LEU A 55 5.65 -0.57 -6.59
N ALA A 56 4.83 -1.52 -6.13
CA ALA A 56 4.22 -1.48 -4.81
C ALA A 56 5.26 -1.60 -3.68
N ALA A 57 6.23 -2.52 -3.82
CA ALA A 57 7.32 -2.70 -2.86
C ALA A 57 8.16 -1.41 -2.75
N CYS A 58 8.53 -0.81 -3.88
CA CYS A 58 9.23 0.48 -3.93
C CYS A 58 8.42 1.61 -3.29
N SER A 59 7.11 1.70 -3.57
CA SER A 59 6.23 2.73 -2.99
C SER A 59 6.04 2.58 -1.47
N SER A 60 6.04 1.34 -0.98
CA SER A 60 5.95 1.03 0.46
C SER A 60 7.26 1.22 1.23
N GLY A 61 8.40 1.34 0.53
CA GLY A 61 9.73 1.42 1.13
C GLY A 61 10.27 0.09 1.67
N ASP A 62 9.67 -1.05 1.31
CA ASP A 62 10.11 -2.39 1.74
C ASP A 62 11.37 -2.84 0.98
N ARG A 63 12.54 -2.51 1.54
CA ARG A 63 13.84 -2.83 0.95
C ARG A 63 14.06 -4.32 0.72
N ASP A 64 13.72 -5.14 1.70
CA ASP A 64 14.02 -6.58 1.66
C ASP A 64 13.23 -7.25 0.54
N GLU A 65 11.99 -6.80 0.31
CA GLU A 65 11.17 -7.30 -0.78
C GLU A 65 11.67 -6.80 -2.14
N VAL A 66 12.07 -5.53 -2.25
CA VAL A 66 12.68 -5.00 -3.48
C VAL A 66 13.95 -5.77 -3.86
N GLU A 67 14.84 -6.05 -2.90
CA GLU A 67 16.07 -6.81 -3.16
C GLU A 67 15.77 -8.24 -3.62
N LYS A 68 14.80 -8.93 -3.01
CA LYS A 68 14.38 -10.28 -3.45
C LYS A 68 13.83 -10.27 -4.87
N LEU A 69 13.02 -9.27 -5.21
CA LEU A 69 12.44 -9.14 -6.55
C LEU A 69 13.54 -8.89 -7.59
N LEU A 70 14.55 -8.09 -7.26
CA LEU A 70 15.71 -7.85 -8.12
C LEU A 70 16.57 -9.11 -8.30
N LEU A 71 16.86 -9.84 -7.23
CA LEU A 71 17.59 -11.12 -7.29
C LEU A 71 16.87 -12.17 -8.13
N ARG A 72 15.55 -12.09 -8.20
CA ARG A 72 14.71 -12.97 -9.02
C ARG A 72 14.69 -12.57 -10.51
N GLY A 73 15.31 -11.45 -10.88
CA GLY A 73 15.34 -10.93 -12.25
C GLY A 73 14.21 -9.95 -12.57
N GLY A 74 13.64 -9.30 -11.55
CA GLY A 74 12.64 -8.25 -11.74
C GLY A 74 13.19 -7.07 -12.54
N ASP A 75 12.39 -6.56 -13.47
CA ASP A 75 12.77 -5.42 -14.30
C ASP A 75 12.70 -4.10 -13.52
N ILE A 76 13.87 -3.50 -13.29
CA ILE A 76 14.06 -2.19 -12.65
C ILE A 76 13.32 -1.08 -13.41
N ASN A 77 13.25 -1.19 -14.73
CA ASN A 77 12.67 -0.19 -15.61
C ASN A 77 11.19 -0.43 -15.88
N TYR A 78 10.56 -1.35 -15.17
CA TYR A 78 9.13 -1.61 -15.32
C TYR A 78 8.32 -0.33 -15.10
N THR A 79 7.45 -0.02 -16.07
CA THR A 79 6.58 1.16 -16.04
C THR A 79 5.14 0.80 -15.70
N ASN A 80 4.45 1.69 -14.98
CA ASN A 80 3.00 1.62 -14.84
C ASN A 80 2.28 1.99 -16.17
N VAL A 81 0.94 2.02 -16.14
CA VAL A 81 0.11 2.41 -17.29
C VAL A 81 0.39 3.83 -17.80
N ASP A 82 0.92 4.70 -16.94
CA ASP A 82 1.28 6.09 -17.25
C ASP A 82 2.74 6.21 -17.75
N GLY A 83 3.47 5.10 -17.90
CA GLY A 83 4.88 5.12 -18.30
C GLY A 83 5.86 5.45 -17.16
N LEU A 84 5.41 5.43 -15.91
CA LEU A 84 6.22 5.81 -14.74
C LEU A 84 6.93 4.60 -14.13
N THR A 85 8.24 4.70 -13.98
CA THR A 85 9.07 3.73 -13.25
C THR A 85 8.97 3.96 -11.74
N ALA A 86 9.49 3.03 -10.96
CA ALA A 86 9.66 3.19 -9.51
C ALA A 86 10.42 4.49 -9.16
N LEU A 87 11.42 4.85 -9.97
CA LEU A 87 12.22 6.06 -9.77
C LEU A 87 11.38 7.32 -9.98
N HIS A 88 10.59 7.39 -11.07
CA HIS A 88 9.70 8.53 -11.31
C HIS A 88 8.75 8.75 -10.13
N GLN A 89 8.16 7.68 -9.60
CA GLN A 89 7.22 7.77 -8.47
C GLN A 89 7.92 8.23 -7.18
N SER A 90 9.14 7.75 -6.93
CA SER A 90 9.91 8.14 -5.73
C SER A 90 10.21 9.65 -5.68
N LEU A 91 10.43 10.27 -6.84
CA LEU A 91 10.72 11.70 -6.96
C LEU A 91 9.45 12.56 -6.90
N MET A 92 8.29 12.04 -7.32
CA MET A 92 7.03 12.78 -7.34
C MET A 92 6.27 12.78 -6.01
N LEU A 93 6.42 11.74 -5.19
CA LEU A 93 5.64 11.58 -3.94
C LEU A 93 6.15 12.40 -2.74
N ASP A 94 6.81 13.53 -2.98
CA ASP A 94 7.27 14.49 -1.96
C ASP A 94 8.08 13.84 -0.81
N TYR A 95 8.85 12.78 -1.13
CA TYR A 95 9.90 12.24 -0.26
C TYR A 95 11.11 13.20 -0.22
N PHE A 96 10.90 14.47 0.15
CA PHE A 96 11.96 15.46 0.45
C PHE A 96 12.66 15.16 1.79
N LYS A 97 13.07 13.91 2.00
CA LYS A 97 14.18 13.58 2.89
C LYS A 97 15.27 12.91 2.06
N CYS A 98 15.99 13.75 1.33
CA CYS A 98 17.25 13.42 0.66
C CYS A 98 18.30 12.83 1.63
N SER A 99 18.11 12.98 2.94
CA SER A 99 19.00 12.47 3.99
C SER A 99 18.79 11.01 4.39
N ASP A 100 17.67 10.39 4.01
CA ASP A 100 17.30 9.02 4.42
C ASP A 100 16.93 8.16 3.20
N PHE A 101 17.53 8.38 2.02
CA PHE A 101 17.27 7.51 0.87
C PHE A 101 17.63 6.06 1.25
N PRO A 102 16.66 5.14 1.34
CA PRO A 102 16.99 3.75 1.58
C PRO A 102 17.75 3.24 0.34
N ASP A 103 18.76 2.41 0.57
CA ASP A 103 19.64 1.90 -0.49
C ASP A 103 18.96 1.38 -1.76
N PRO A 104 17.70 0.87 -1.78
CA PRO A 104 17.01 0.54 -3.02
C PRO A 104 16.91 1.71 -3.99
N LEU A 105 16.57 2.92 -3.53
CA LEU A 105 16.45 4.06 -4.44
C LEU A 105 17.82 4.57 -4.92
N ARG A 106 18.87 4.43 -4.09
CA ARG A 106 20.27 4.65 -4.52
C ARG A 106 20.73 3.58 -5.51
N PHE A 107 20.27 2.34 -5.35
CA PHE A 107 20.51 1.23 -6.27
C PHE A 107 19.79 1.44 -7.60
N LEU A 108 18.53 1.90 -7.60
CA LEU A 108 17.81 2.26 -8.81
C LEU A 108 18.47 3.46 -9.50
N TYR A 109 18.90 4.48 -8.76
CA TYR A 109 19.68 5.60 -9.29
C TYR A 109 20.99 5.12 -9.93
N SER A 110 21.77 4.30 -9.22
CA SER A 110 23.05 3.74 -9.71
C SER A 110 22.88 2.82 -10.93
N ASN A 111 21.80 2.05 -11.03
CA ASN A 111 21.53 1.19 -12.17
C ASN A 111 20.88 1.95 -13.35
N SER A 112 20.11 3.01 -13.07
CA SER A 112 19.51 3.87 -14.11
C SER A 112 20.56 4.69 -14.88
N CYS A 113 21.70 5.01 -14.26
CA CYS A 113 22.82 5.68 -14.94
C CYS A 113 23.53 4.81 -16.00
N HIS A 114 23.29 3.49 -16.05
CA HIS A 114 23.78 2.63 -17.14
C HIS A 114 22.75 2.39 -18.26
N ALA A 115 21.48 2.72 -18.06
CA ALA A 115 20.42 2.55 -19.06
C ALA A 115 20.17 3.79 -19.93
N LEU A 116 20.92 4.89 -19.71
CA LEU A 116 20.82 6.16 -20.44
C LEU A 116 22.09 6.53 -21.21
N GLN A 117 23.00 5.57 -21.47
CA GLN A 117 24.03 5.73 -22.50
C GLN A 117 23.67 4.87 -23.71
N PRO A 118 23.70 5.42 -24.95
CA PRO A 118 23.80 4.59 -26.14
C PRO A 118 25.13 3.82 -26.18
#